data_AF-A0A3N6PU99-F1
#
_entry.id   AF-A0A3N6PU99-F1
#
_cell.length_a   1.000
_cell.length_b   1.000
_cell.length_c   1.000
_cell.angle_alpha   90.00
_cell.angle_beta   90.00
_cell.angle_gamma   90.00
#
_symmetry.space_group_name_H-M   'P 1'
#
loop_
_entity.id
_entity.type
_entity.pdbx_description
1 polymer ?
#
loop_
_entity_poly.entity_id
_entity_poly.type
_entity_poly.pdbx_seq_one_letter_code
_entity_poly.pdbx_strand_id
1 'polypeptide(L)'
;MAARDLRLSERHAQPPAYPYGSGIFNQELIKEAIYYEGASSGQVFLFIMGLRPCPSDGEIRRMCPDVDVGTAHGQMDPKQLEKTLWISLMDI
;
A
#
# COMPACT_ATOMS: atom_id res chain seq x y z
N MET A 1 16.28 20.69 31.48
CA MET A 1 16.42 20.57 30.01
C MET A 1 15.03 20.30 29.43
N ALA A 2 14.56 21.24 28.60
CA ALA A 2 13.42 21.23 27.67
C ALA A 2 12.10 20.55 28.08
N ALA A 3 11.15 21.36 28.57
CA ALA A 3 9.74 21.17 28.22
C ALA A 3 9.60 21.52 26.73
N ARG A 4 9.47 20.52 25.85
CA ARG A 4 9.23 20.76 24.43
C ARG A 4 7.78 21.19 24.24
N ASP A 5 7.58 22.41 23.72
CA ASP A 5 6.28 22.86 23.25
C ASP A 5 5.87 22.03 22.02
N LEU A 6 4.88 21.16 22.20
CA LEU A 6 4.29 20.34 21.14
C LEU A 6 2.94 20.98 20.79
N ARG A 7 2.83 21.60 19.62
CA ARG A 7 1.55 22.08 19.10
C ARG A 7 0.84 20.98 18.34
N LEU A 8 -0.28 20.51 18.87
CA LEU A 8 -1.22 19.67 18.14
C LEU A 8 -1.95 20.54 17.11
N SER A 9 -1.80 20.24 15.83
CA SER A 9 -2.63 20.84 14.79
C SER A 9 -3.85 19.95 14.56
N GLU A 10 -4.99 20.32 15.16
CA GLU A 10 -6.28 19.62 14.92
C GLU A 10 -6.94 20.05 13.60
N ARG A 11 -6.44 21.11 12.94
CA ARG A 11 -7.15 21.81 11.84
C ARG A 11 -6.45 21.76 10.49
N HIS A 12 -6.03 20.58 10.03
CA HIS A 12 -5.58 20.45 8.64
C HIS A 12 -5.71 19.06 8.02
N ALA A 13 -6.57 18.17 8.54
CA ALA A 13 -7.02 17.02 7.76
C ALA A 13 -8.36 17.39 7.12
N GLN A 14 -8.38 17.60 5.81
CA GLN A 14 -9.64 17.56 5.08
C GLN A 14 -10.28 16.20 5.40
N PRO A 15 -11.55 16.13 5.84
CA PRO A 15 -12.18 14.86 6.07
C PRO A 15 -12.06 14.03 4.79
N PRO A 16 -11.71 12.74 4.88
CA PRO A 16 -11.59 11.90 3.70
C PRO A 16 -12.92 11.99 2.93
N ALA A 17 -12.84 12.17 1.61
CA ALA A 17 -14.03 12.36 0.78
C ALA A 17 -15.04 11.21 0.93
N TYR A 18 -14.56 10.02 1.35
CA TYR A 18 -15.35 8.83 1.61
C TYR A 18 -14.85 8.09 2.85
N PRO A 19 -15.74 7.41 3.61
CA PRO A 19 -15.34 6.60 4.75
C PRO A 19 -14.49 5.40 4.29
N TYR A 20 -13.48 5.04 5.07
CA TYR A 20 -12.72 3.82 4.86
C TYR A 20 -13.58 2.59 5.19
N GLY A 21 -13.62 1.61 4.30
CA GLY A 21 -14.22 0.31 4.57
C GLY A 21 -13.30 -0.55 5.43
N SER A 22 -13.87 -1.30 6.38
CA SER A 22 -13.15 -2.36 7.10
C SER A 22 -13.77 -3.72 6.76
N GLY A 23 -12.92 -4.71 6.52
CA GLY A 23 -13.32 -6.06 6.13
C GLY A 23 -12.43 -7.11 6.76
N ILE A 24 -12.93 -8.34 6.81
CA ILE A 24 -12.14 -9.51 7.15
C ILE A 24 -11.39 -9.94 5.89
N PHE A 25 -10.17 -10.45 6.03
CA PHE A 25 -9.37 -10.94 4.91
C PHE A 25 -10.15 -11.97 4.08
N ASN A 26 -10.47 -11.61 2.83
CA ASN A 26 -11.09 -12.49 1.85
C ASN A 26 -10.41 -12.24 0.50
N GLN A 27 -9.94 -13.32 -0.12
CA GLN A 27 -9.21 -13.31 -1.38
C GLN A 27 -10.03 -12.73 -2.54
N GLU A 28 -11.34 -13.00 -2.58
CA GLU A 28 -12.25 -12.49 -3.60
C GLU A 28 -12.45 -10.97 -3.45
N LEU A 29 -12.67 -10.49 -2.22
CA LEU A 29 -12.80 -9.06 -1.93
C LEU A 29 -11.53 -8.29 -2.28
N ILE A 30 -10.35 -8.87 -2.02
CA ILE A 30 -9.06 -8.24 -2.37
C ILE A 30 -8.94 -8.12 -3.89
N LYS A 31 -9.33 -9.16 -4.64
CA LYS A 31 -9.32 -9.13 -6.11
C LYS A 31 -10.25 -8.04 -6.63
N GLU A 32 -11.48 -7.97 -6.14
CA GLU A 32 -12.45 -6.94 -6.52
C GLU A 32 -11.94 -5.53 -6.22
N ALA A 33 -11.36 -5.32 -5.04
CA ALA A 33 -10.77 -4.03 -4.66
C ALA A 33 -9.62 -3.61 -5.59
N ILE A 34 -8.74 -4.54 -5.97
CA ILE A 34 -7.64 -4.28 -6.92
C ILE A 34 -8.20 -3.83 -8.28
N TYR A 35 -9.19 -4.54 -8.83
CA TYR A 35 -9.77 -4.16 -10.12
C TYR A 35 -10.61 -2.88 -10.06
N TYR A 36 -11.27 -2.61 -8.94
CA TYR A 36 -12.03 -1.38 -8.73
C TYR A 36 -11.11 -0.13 -8.75
N GLU A 37 -10.01 -0.18 -8.00
CA GLU A 37 -9.02 0.91 -8.00
C GLU A 37 -8.24 0.97 -9.32
N GLY A 38 -7.88 -0.18 -9.90
CA GLY A 38 -7.21 -0.25 -11.20
C GLY A 38 -8.03 0.37 -12.34
N ALA A 39 -9.36 0.21 -12.33
CA ALA A 39 -10.25 0.86 -13.30
C ALA A 39 -10.20 2.40 -13.21
N SER A 40 -9.88 2.94 -12.04
CA SER A 40 -9.70 4.39 -11.81
C SER A 40 -8.24 4.84 -12.00
N SER A 41 -7.36 3.97 -12.51
CA SER A 41 -5.90 4.18 -12.56
C SER A 41 -5.28 4.49 -11.18
N GLY A 42 -5.90 3.98 -10.11
CA GLY A 42 -5.44 4.13 -8.75
C GLY A 42 -4.36 3.12 -8.38
N GLN A 43 -3.62 3.41 -7.31
CA GLN A 43 -2.60 2.52 -6.74
C GLN A 43 -3.12 1.82 -5.49
N VAL A 44 -2.77 0.54 -5.34
CA VAL A 44 -3.20 -0.29 -4.21
C VAL A 44 -1.99 -0.72 -3.39
N PHE A 45 -1.97 -0.35 -2.11
CA PHE A 45 -0.93 -0.76 -1.16
C PHE A 45 -1.41 -1.92 -0.29
N LEU A 46 -0.68 -3.04 -0.32
CA LEU A 46 -0.90 -4.19 0.56
C LEU A 46 0.16 -4.21 1.66
N PHE A 47 -0.26 -3.97 2.90
CA PHE A 47 0.61 -4.06 4.08
C PHE A 47 0.52 -5.43 4.72
N ILE A 48 1.65 -6.14 4.74
CA ILE A 48 1.75 -7.49 5.31
C ILE A 48 2.74 -7.43 6.47
N MET A 49 2.25 -7.67 7.70
CA MET A 49 3.09 -7.67 8.90
C MET A 49 3.34 -9.13 9.34
N GLY A 50 4.60 -9.59 9.32
CA GLY A 50 4.95 -10.93 9.82
C GLY A 50 6.35 -11.42 9.46
N LEU A 51 6.76 -12.54 10.09
CA LEU A 51 8.06 -13.24 9.92
C LEU A 51 8.06 -14.31 8.82
N ARG A 52 6.90 -14.59 8.21
CA ARG A 52 6.82 -15.50 7.06
C ARG A 52 7.28 -14.75 5.80
N PRO A 53 7.94 -15.43 4.85
CA PRO A 53 8.21 -14.81 3.57
C PRO A 53 6.89 -14.24 3.03
N CYS A 54 6.95 -12.98 2.56
CA CYS A 54 5.85 -12.31 1.86
C CYS A 54 5.14 -13.34 0.98
N PRO A 55 3.79 -13.41 0.95
CA PRO A 55 3.10 -14.16 -0.09
C PRO A 55 3.69 -13.68 -1.40
N SER A 56 4.56 -14.53 -1.95
CA SER A 56 5.45 -14.18 -3.04
C SER A 56 4.60 -13.54 -4.09
N ASP A 57 5.04 -12.45 -4.71
CA ASP A 57 4.33 -11.69 -5.74
C ASP A 57 3.51 -12.60 -6.69
N GLY A 58 3.98 -13.84 -6.90
CA GLY A 58 3.25 -14.97 -7.44
C GLY A 58 1.80 -15.22 -6.96
N GLU A 59 1.41 -15.04 -5.69
CA GLU A 59 0.00 -15.22 -5.27
C GLU A 59 -0.87 -14.09 -5.82
N ILE A 60 -0.43 -12.83 -5.70
CA ILE A 60 -1.14 -11.69 -6.27
C ILE A 60 -1.14 -11.78 -7.81
N ARG A 61 0.00 -12.09 -8.42
CA ARG A 61 0.14 -12.29 -9.88
C ARG A 61 -0.69 -13.47 -10.41
N ARG A 62 -0.93 -14.51 -9.60
CA ARG A 62 -1.85 -15.61 -9.95
C ARG A 62 -3.31 -15.18 -9.87
N MET A 63 -3.66 -14.33 -8.92
CA MET A 63 -5.02 -13.81 -8.77
C MET A 63 -5.38 -12.77 -9.82
N CYS A 64 -4.42 -11.89 -10.13
CA CYS A 64 -4.55 -10.76 -11.04
C CYS A 64 -3.31 -10.73 -11.96
N PRO A 65 -3.35 -11.42 -13.12
CA PRO A 65 -2.20 -11.46 -14.04
C PRO A 65 -2.02 -10.15 -14.83
N ASP A 66 -3.05 -9.31 -14.87
CA ASP A 66 -3.10 -8.10 -15.71
C ASP A 66 -2.56 -6.85 -15.01
N VAL A 67 -2.14 -6.97 -13.74
CA VAL A 67 -1.65 -5.85 -12.93
C VAL A 67 -0.15 -5.96 -12.66
N ASP A 68 0.53 -4.82 -12.69
CA ASP A 68 1.93 -4.75 -12.30
C ASP A 68 2.06 -4.78 -10.77
N VAL A 69 2.80 -5.78 -10.27
CA VAL A 69 3.00 -6.00 -8.84
C VAL A 69 4.47 -5.80 -8.49
N GLY A 70 4.75 -4.85 -7.63
CA GLY A 70 6.05 -4.65 -7.00
C GLY A 70 6.02 -4.99 -5.52
N THR A 71 7.12 -5.52 -4.99
CA THR A 71 7.26 -5.83 -3.56
C THR A 71 8.44 -5.09 -2.97
N ALA A 72 8.20 -4.47 -1.83
CA ALA A 72 9.18 -3.73 -1.06
C ALA A 72 9.23 -4.28 0.37
N HIS A 73 10.41 -4.70 0.83
CA HIS A 73 10.65 -5.10 2.21
C HIS A 73 11.91 -4.41 2.73
N GLY A 74 11.94 -4.04 4.01
CA GLY A 74 13.11 -3.42 4.66
C GLY A 74 14.38 -4.29 4.76
N GLN A 75 14.39 -5.49 4.17
CA GLN A 75 15.57 -6.35 4.07
C GLN A 75 16.22 -6.28 2.67
N MET A 76 15.62 -5.57 1.72
CA MET A 76 16.18 -5.34 0.39
C MET A 76 17.35 -4.36 0.46
N ASP A 77 18.20 -4.36 -0.58
CA ASP A 77 19.24 -3.34 -0.72
C ASP A 77 18.60 -1.94 -0.77
N PRO A 78 19.15 -0.93 -0.05
CA PRO A 78 18.56 0.40 0.00
C PRO A 78 18.31 1.04 -1.38
N LYS A 79 19.22 0.84 -2.35
CA LYS A 79 19.05 1.41 -3.70
C LYS A 79 17.92 0.72 -4.45
N GLN A 80 17.72 -0.57 -4.22
CA GLN A 80 16.61 -1.33 -4.79
C GLN A 80 15.29 -0.90 -4.15
N LEU A 81 15.26 -0.72 -2.82
CA LEU A 81 14.08 -0.27 -2.10
C LEU A 81 13.63 1.12 -2.56
N GLU A 82 14.55 2.07 -2.64
CA GLU A 82 14.26 3.42 -3.15
C GLU A 82 13.72 3.37 -4.58
N LYS A 83 14.34 2.58 -5.46
CA LYS A 83 13.87 2.44 -6.85
C LYS A 83 12.47 1.85 -6.92
N THR A 84 12.17 0.80 -6.14
CA THR A 84 10.83 0.18 -6.12
C THR A 84 9.78 1.17 -5.63
N LEU A 85 10.06 1.92 -4.56
CA LEU A 85 9.15 2.94 -4.05
C LEU A 85 8.98 4.11 -5.01
N TRP A 86 10.06 4.50 -5.70
CA TRP A 86 10.09 5.62 -6.62
C TRP A 86 9.27 5.35 -7.89
N ILE A 87 9.41 4.15 -8.48
CA ILE A 87 8.61 3.74 -9.64
C ILE A 87 7.13 3.70 -9.27
N SER A 88 6.79 3.15 -8.10
CA SER A 88 5.41 3.17 -7.62
C SER A 88 4.85 4.58 -7.36
N LEU A 89 5.63 5.66 -7.34
CA LEU A 89 5.11 7.00 -7.05
C LEU A 89 5.05 7.95 -8.25
N MET A 90 5.64 7.60 -9.41
CA MET A 90 5.76 8.50 -10.57
C MET A 90 4.95 8.08 -11.81
N ASP A 91 4.29 6.92 -11.80
CA ASP A 91 3.43 6.47 -12.91
C ASP A 91 1.96 6.97 -12.79
N ILE A 92 1.72 8.07 -12.05
CA ILE A 92 0.44 8.83 -11.99
C ILE A 92 0.64 10.19 -12.68
#